data_AF-A0AAD6RV91-F1
#
_entry.id   AF-A0AAD6RV91-F1
#
_cell.length_a   1.000
_cell.length_b   1.000
_cell.length_c   1.000
_cell.angle_alpha   90.00
_cell.angle_beta   90.00
_cell.angle_gamma   90.00
#
_symmetry.space_group_name_H-M   'P 1'
#
loop_
_entity.id
_entity.type
_entity.pdbx_description
1 polymer ?
#
loop_
_entity_poly.entity_id
_entity_poly.type
_entity_poly.pdbx_seq_one_letter_code
_entity_poly.pdbx_strand_id
1 'polypeptide(L)'
;MAWWSRASKIIEARGAELLCKQGLFRRSRSFLVPAFADIHITCIETDHTIVTFTPPLKRDVIIDYWKERVADVIEGKCIIVMILAKDKGREQLAGYVALYRPLTETGPFRGSVEKLLVSPNFRRCGLAKKLMARLEVEAKIHGQTTPDVGHRNWQSCGDCLSKAGS
;
A
#
# COMPACT_ATOMS: atom_id res chain seq x y z
N MET A 1 21.84 6.72 -27.62
CA MET A 1 21.42 5.31 -27.60
C MET A 1 22.13 4.60 -26.46
N ALA A 2 21.37 3.84 -25.66
CA ALA A 2 21.80 2.89 -24.62
C ALA A 2 22.63 3.43 -23.43
N TRP A 3 21.94 4.08 -22.48
CA TRP A 3 22.39 4.32 -21.09
C TRP A 3 21.87 3.22 -20.13
N TRP A 4 21.80 1.99 -20.60
CA TRP A 4 21.44 0.80 -19.80
C TRP A 4 22.69 0.29 -19.04
N SER A 5 23.17 1.05 -18.05
CA SER A 5 24.12 0.51 -17.08
C SER A 5 23.99 1.23 -15.75
N ARG A 6 23.02 0.78 -14.96
CA ARG A 6 23.04 0.99 -13.51
C ARG A 6 22.27 -0.14 -12.84
N ALA A 7 23.03 -1.17 -12.50
CA ALA A 7 22.78 -2.18 -11.48
C ALA A 7 21.35 -2.74 -11.43
N SER A 8 21.22 -3.99 -11.85
CA SER A 8 20.28 -4.93 -11.24
C SER A 8 20.55 -4.92 -9.72
N LYS A 9 19.91 -4.01 -8.99
CA LYS A 9 19.79 -4.10 -7.54
C LYS A 9 19.04 -5.41 -7.33
N ILE A 10 19.72 -6.41 -6.76
CA ILE A 10 19.05 -7.59 -6.22
C ILE A 10 18.16 -7.06 -5.09
N ILE A 11 16.93 -6.68 -5.45
CA ILE A 11 15.87 -6.34 -4.52
C ILE A 11 15.40 -7.68 -3.99
N GLU A 12 15.94 -8.08 -2.85
CA GLU A 12 15.38 -9.16 -2.07
C GLU A 12 14.08 -8.62 -1.44
N ALA A 13 12.99 -8.66 -2.23
CA ALA A 13 11.66 -8.38 -1.74
C ALA A 13 11.30 -9.51 -0.77
N ARG A 14 11.32 -9.21 0.53
CA ARG A 14 10.71 -10.10 1.51
C ARG A 14 9.20 -10.11 1.23
N GLY A 15 8.57 -11.27 1.43
CA GLY A 15 7.17 -11.51 1.09
C GLY A 15 6.23 -10.41 1.60
N ALA A 16 5.03 -10.32 1.02
CA ALA A 16 4.01 -9.37 1.46
C ALA A 16 3.71 -9.60 2.95
N GLU A 17 4.02 -8.60 3.76
CA GLU A 17 3.78 -8.60 5.19
C GLU A 17 2.48 -7.87 5.50
N LEU A 18 1.80 -8.37 6.53
CA LEU A 18 0.52 -7.85 6.99
C LEU A 18 0.74 -6.93 8.19
N LEU A 19 0.12 -5.75 8.18
CA LEU A 19 -0.17 -4.99 9.39
C LEU A 19 -1.59 -5.34 9.85
N CYS A 20 -1.67 -6.28 10.80
CA CYS A 20 -2.87 -6.62 11.57
C CYS A 20 -2.59 -6.35 13.06
N LYS A 21 -3.61 -6.27 13.92
CA LYS A 21 -3.51 -6.01 15.38
C LYS A 21 -2.36 -6.75 16.07
N GLN A 22 -2.03 -7.95 15.59
CA GLN A 22 -0.99 -8.82 16.15
C GLN A 22 0.45 -8.55 15.63
N GLY A 23 0.60 -7.86 14.49
CA GLY A 23 1.89 -7.63 13.82
C GLY A 23 2.56 -6.28 14.09
N LEU A 24 1.83 -5.32 14.68
CA LEU A 24 2.33 -3.96 14.93
C LEU A 24 3.57 -3.93 15.85
N PHE A 25 3.76 -4.96 16.66
CA PHE A 25 4.65 -4.94 17.83
C PHE A 25 5.88 -5.86 17.72
N ARG A 26 6.26 -6.31 16.51
CA ARG A 26 7.57 -6.96 16.34
C ARG A 26 8.66 -5.87 16.28
N ARG A 27 9.21 -5.54 17.47
CA ARG A 27 10.38 -4.68 17.78
C ARG A 27 10.84 -3.73 16.64
N SER A 28 10.34 -2.50 16.67
CA SER A 28 10.87 -1.29 16.01
C SER A 28 10.75 -1.18 14.47
N ARG A 29 9.52 -0.98 13.99
CA ARG A 29 9.23 -0.46 12.64
C ARG A 29 8.71 0.99 12.67
N SER A 30 9.33 1.83 13.50
CA SER A 30 8.98 3.25 13.65
C SER A 30 9.07 4.05 12.34
N PHE A 31 9.83 3.55 11.36
CA PHE A 31 9.97 4.15 10.04
C PHE A 31 8.73 3.98 9.14
N LEU A 32 7.76 3.14 9.48
CA LEU A 32 6.65 2.82 8.57
C LEU A 32 5.72 4.01 8.31
N VAL A 33 5.31 4.73 9.36
CA VAL A 33 4.45 5.91 9.21
C VAL A 33 5.08 6.95 8.27
N PRO A 34 6.34 7.39 8.47
CA PRO A 34 6.97 8.29 7.52
C PRO A 34 7.15 7.65 6.14
N ALA A 35 7.45 6.35 6.03
CA ALA A 35 7.59 5.69 4.73
C ALA A 35 6.26 5.61 3.94
N PHE A 36 5.14 5.38 4.61
CA PHE A 36 3.81 5.44 3.98
C PHE A 36 3.53 6.85 3.46
N ALA A 37 3.83 7.87 4.25
CA ALA A 37 3.67 9.27 3.85
C ALA A 37 4.55 9.61 2.63
N ASP A 38 5.81 9.19 2.64
CA ASP A 38 6.76 9.48 1.56
C ASP A 38 6.34 8.85 0.22
N ILE A 39 5.88 7.58 0.23
CA ILE A 39 5.34 6.95 -0.99
C ILE A 39 4.07 7.67 -1.47
N HIS A 40 3.17 8.04 -0.53
CA HIS A 40 1.93 8.72 -0.88
C HIS A 40 2.20 10.08 -1.54
N ILE A 41 3.10 10.88 -0.95
CA ILE A 41 3.56 12.16 -1.50
C ILE A 41 4.18 11.94 -2.88
N THR A 42 5.12 11.00 -2.98
CA THR A 42 5.82 10.74 -4.24
C THR A 42 4.85 10.38 -5.35
N CYS A 43 3.87 9.51 -5.11
CA CYS A 43 2.87 9.17 -6.14
C CYS A 43 1.97 10.35 -6.53
N ILE A 44 1.60 11.24 -5.59
CA ILE A 44 0.83 12.44 -5.93
C ILE A 44 1.67 13.37 -6.82
N GLU A 45 2.95 13.55 -6.50
CA GLU A 45 3.85 14.45 -7.22
C GLU A 45 4.25 13.91 -8.59
N THR A 46 4.52 12.61 -8.72
CA THR A 46 5.03 12.02 -9.97
C THR A 46 3.94 11.57 -10.93
N ASP A 47 2.82 11.07 -10.42
CA ASP A 47 1.77 10.47 -11.24
C ASP A 47 0.49 11.30 -11.26
N HIS A 48 0.50 12.47 -10.61
CA HIS A 48 -0.68 13.32 -10.41
C HIS A 48 -1.88 12.54 -9.86
N THR A 49 -1.62 11.50 -9.04
CA THR A 49 -2.70 10.67 -8.52
C THR A 49 -3.47 11.48 -7.49
N ILE A 50 -4.66 11.98 -7.86
CA ILE A 50 -5.54 12.67 -6.92
C ILE A 50 -6.30 11.59 -6.15
N VAL A 51 -5.87 11.33 -4.92
CA VAL A 51 -6.51 10.31 -4.07
C VAL A 51 -7.12 10.93 -2.82
N THR A 52 -6.29 11.48 -1.90
CA THR A 52 -6.77 12.12 -0.66
C THR A 52 -6.28 13.55 -0.48
N PHE A 53 -5.11 13.89 -1.06
CA PHE A 53 -4.51 15.20 -0.93
C PHE A 53 -4.27 15.81 -2.29
N THR A 54 -4.38 17.14 -2.37
CA THR A 54 -4.02 17.93 -3.54
C THR A 54 -2.89 18.90 -3.18
N PRO A 55 -2.01 19.25 -4.12
CA PRO A 55 -0.97 20.25 -3.87
C PRO A 55 -1.54 21.62 -3.46
N PRO A 56 -0.82 22.41 -2.64
CA PRO A 56 0.50 22.12 -2.07
C PRO A 56 0.45 21.12 -0.91
N LEU A 57 1.31 20.10 -0.97
CA LEU A 57 1.35 19.02 0.02
C LEU A 57 2.12 19.46 1.28
N LYS A 58 1.53 19.23 2.45
CA LYS A 58 2.18 19.40 3.75
C LYS A 58 2.52 18.03 4.32
N ARG A 59 3.81 17.72 4.43
CA ARG A 59 4.28 16.39 4.86
C ARG A 59 3.73 15.99 6.24
N ASP A 60 3.68 16.92 7.18
CA ASP A 60 3.21 16.65 8.54
C ASP A 60 1.73 16.23 8.58
N VAL A 61 0.88 16.87 7.76
CA VAL A 61 -0.54 16.52 7.63
C VAL A 61 -0.71 15.10 7.11
N ILE A 62 0.12 14.69 6.16
CA ILE A 62 0.08 13.35 5.57
C ILE A 62 0.61 12.30 6.55
N ILE A 63 1.62 12.66 7.36
CA ILE A 63 2.11 11.82 8.45
C ILE A 63 1.01 11.61 9.50
N ASP A 64 0.31 12.66 9.91
CA ASP A 64 -0.77 12.57 10.90
C ASP A 64 -1.93 11.71 10.39
N TYR A 65 -2.30 11.87 9.11
CA TYR A 65 -3.25 10.96 8.45
C TYR A 65 -2.80 9.49 8.57
N TRP A 66 -1.52 9.19 8.36
CA TRP A 66 -1.02 7.81 8.47
C TRP A 66 -0.96 7.31 9.91
N LYS A 67 -0.72 8.17 10.91
CA LYS A 67 -0.85 7.79 12.33
C LYS A 67 -2.27 7.35 12.65
N GLU A 68 -3.27 8.08 12.17
CA GLU A 68 -4.68 7.71 12.35
C GLU A 68 -5.02 6.40 11.64
N ARG A 69 -4.54 6.17 10.41
CA ARG A 69 -4.78 4.90 9.71
C ARG A 69 -4.14 3.72 10.43
N VAL A 70 -2.97 3.92 11.06
CA VAL A 70 -2.39 2.89 11.93
C VAL A 70 -3.28 2.64 13.16
N ALA A 71 -3.88 3.67 13.76
CA ALA A 71 -4.86 3.48 14.83
C ALA A 71 -6.09 2.70 14.34
N ASP A 72 -6.61 2.97 13.14
CA ASP A 72 -7.71 2.21 12.55
C ASP A 72 -7.34 0.73 12.32
N VAL A 73 -6.08 0.41 12.01
CA VAL A 73 -5.61 -0.98 11.95
C VAL A 73 -5.66 -1.65 13.31
N ILE A 74 -5.25 -0.94 14.38
CA ILE A 74 -5.31 -1.44 15.76
C ILE A 74 -6.76 -1.67 16.19
N GLU A 75 -7.68 -0.80 15.78
CA GLU A 75 -9.11 -0.95 16.04
C GLU A 75 -9.76 -2.01 15.15
N GLY A 76 -9.13 -2.39 14.04
CA GLY A 76 -9.61 -3.36 13.07
C GLY A 76 -10.54 -2.77 12.01
N LYS A 77 -10.65 -1.44 11.94
CA LYS A 77 -11.36 -0.70 10.90
C LYS A 77 -10.60 -0.65 9.58
N CYS A 78 -9.30 -0.96 9.61
CA CYS A 78 -8.44 -0.99 8.44
C CYS A 78 -7.56 -2.24 8.43
N ILE A 79 -7.22 -2.74 7.25
CA ILE A 79 -6.15 -3.72 7.02
C ILE A 79 -5.15 -3.09 6.08
N ILE A 80 -3.86 -3.14 6.40
CA ILE A 80 -2.79 -2.68 5.51
C ILE A 80 -1.89 -3.87 5.16
N VAL A 81 -1.75 -4.14 3.87
CA VAL A 81 -0.77 -5.10 3.34
C VAL A 81 0.37 -4.32 2.73
N MET A 82 1.61 -4.71 3.02
CA MET A 82 2.81 -4.01 2.56
C MET A 82 3.89 -4.98 2.10
N ILE A 83 4.80 -4.49 1.27
CA ILE A 83 6.01 -5.24 0.88
C ILE A 83 7.22 -4.43 1.32
N LEU A 84 8.11 -5.08 2.06
CA LEU A 84 9.41 -4.52 2.41
C LEU A 84 10.48 -5.05 1.46
N ALA A 85 11.29 -4.15 0.93
CA ALA A 85 12.51 -4.46 0.21
C ALA A 85 13.71 -4.25 1.12
N LYS A 86 14.76 -5.05 0.93
CA LYS A 86 16.08 -4.72 1.45
C LYS A 86 16.89 -3.98 0.39
N ASP A 87 17.41 -2.82 0.75
CA ASP A 87 18.37 -2.08 -0.08
C ASP A 87 19.55 -1.66 0.80
N LYS A 88 20.75 -2.10 0.40
CA LYS A 88 22.02 -1.88 1.14
C LYS A 88 21.94 -2.28 2.63
N GLY A 89 21.28 -3.41 2.91
CA GLY A 89 21.13 -3.94 4.26
C GLY A 89 20.08 -3.22 5.14
N ARG A 90 19.38 -2.21 4.61
CA ARG A 90 18.29 -1.51 5.29
C ARG A 90 16.94 -1.94 4.73
N GLU A 91 15.96 -2.14 5.60
CA GLU A 91 14.56 -2.35 5.18
C GLU A 91 13.97 -1.03 4.68
N GLN A 92 13.27 -1.09 3.56
CA GLN A 92 12.56 0.03 2.95
C GLN A 92 11.18 -0.44 2.50
N LEU A 93 10.19 0.43 2.62
CA LEU A 93 8.85 0.15 2.12
C LEU A 93 8.84 0.25 0.59
N ALA A 94 8.49 -0.84 -0.08
CA ALA A 94 8.43 -0.90 -1.54
C ALA A 94 7.04 -0.53 -2.08
N GLY A 95 5.99 -0.82 -1.31
CA GLY A 95 4.62 -0.49 -1.65
C GLY A 95 3.64 -1.07 -0.64
N TYR A 96 2.39 -0.62 -0.72
CA TYR A 96 1.32 -1.04 0.17
C TYR A 96 -0.06 -0.91 -0.49
N VAL A 97 -1.03 -1.54 0.14
CA VAL A 97 -2.45 -1.38 -0.14
C VAL A 97 -3.22 -1.44 1.18
N ALA A 98 -4.28 -0.64 1.28
CA ALA A 98 -5.18 -0.62 2.42
C ALA A 98 -6.56 -1.15 2.03
N LEU A 99 -7.26 -1.74 3.00
CA LEU A 99 -8.67 -2.09 2.91
C LEU A 99 -9.37 -1.41 4.07
N TYR A 100 -10.22 -0.44 3.75
CA TYR A 100 -11.09 0.19 4.74
C TYR A 100 -12.32 -0.68 4.97
N ARG A 101 -12.67 -0.88 6.25
CA ARG A 101 -13.77 -1.72 6.72
C ARG A 101 -14.63 -0.90 7.69
N PRO A 102 -15.73 -0.30 7.21
CA PRO A 102 -16.65 0.36 8.12
C PRO A 102 -17.26 -0.69 9.06
N LEU A 103 -17.17 -0.45 10.37
CA LEU A 103 -17.85 -1.26 11.40
C LEU A 103 -19.34 -0.87 11.45
N THR A 104 -20.06 -1.05 10.35
CA THR A 104 -21.49 -0.74 10.25
C THR A 104 -22.33 -2.00 10.25
N GLU A 105 -23.45 -2.00 10.96
CA GLU A 105 -24.36 -3.16 11.07
C GLU A 105 -24.94 -3.60 9.72
N THR A 106 -25.14 -2.67 8.78
CA THR A 106 -25.79 -2.92 7.49
C THR A 106 -24.85 -3.36 6.37
N GLY A 107 -23.55 -3.51 6.65
CA GLY A 107 -22.56 -3.94 5.65
C GLY A 107 -21.22 -4.38 6.23
N PRO A 108 -21.17 -5.26 7.24
CA PRO A 108 -19.94 -5.66 7.92
C PRO A 108 -18.96 -6.41 7.01
N PHE A 109 -19.44 -6.93 5.87
CA PHE A 109 -18.66 -7.61 4.83
C PHE A 109 -18.13 -6.67 3.74
N ARG A 110 -18.58 -5.41 3.70
CA ARG A 110 -18.16 -4.44 2.70
C ARG A 110 -16.78 -3.91 3.08
N GLY A 111 -15.83 -4.05 2.17
CA GLY A 111 -14.51 -3.45 2.28
C GLY A 111 -14.17 -2.72 0.99
N SER A 112 -13.60 -1.52 1.11
CA SER A 112 -13.14 -0.74 -0.04
C SER A 112 -11.62 -0.74 -0.11
N VAL A 113 -11.09 -1.10 -1.27
CA VAL A 113 -9.64 -1.05 -1.51
C VAL A 113 -9.22 0.40 -1.65
N GLU A 114 -8.29 0.80 -0.81
CA GLU A 114 -7.73 2.14 -0.80
C GLU A 114 -6.20 2.08 -0.93
N LYS A 115 -5.64 3.12 -1.55
CA LYS A 115 -4.19 3.40 -1.51
C LYS A 115 -3.29 2.25 -1.96
N LEU A 116 -3.62 1.57 -3.07
CA LEU A 116 -2.66 0.68 -3.74
C LEU A 116 -1.55 1.54 -4.36
N LEU A 117 -0.46 1.74 -3.63
CA LEU A 117 0.66 2.59 -4.05
C LEU A 117 1.96 1.80 -3.99
N VAL A 118 2.75 1.92 -5.07
CA VAL A 118 4.07 1.33 -5.18
C VAL A 118 5.07 2.46 -5.41
N SER A 119 6.11 2.47 -4.59
CA SER A 119 7.21 3.43 -4.72
C SER A 119 7.78 3.39 -6.14
N PRO A 120 8.04 4.53 -6.80
CA PRO A 120 8.59 4.57 -8.16
C PRO A 120 9.85 3.71 -8.35
N ASN A 121 10.67 3.59 -7.30
CA ASN A 121 11.91 2.80 -7.30
C ASN A 121 11.69 1.28 -7.42
N PHE A 122 10.45 0.80 -7.23
CA PHE A 122 10.10 -0.62 -7.19
C PHE A 122 8.96 -0.99 -8.15
N ARG A 123 8.64 -0.10 -9.11
CA ARG A 123 7.61 -0.35 -10.12
C ARG A 123 8.08 -1.35 -11.19
N ARG A 124 7.12 -1.83 -11.99
CA ARG A 124 7.33 -2.84 -13.05
C ARG A 124 7.84 -4.21 -12.56
N CYS A 125 7.89 -4.43 -11.24
CA CYS A 125 8.27 -5.70 -10.62
C CYS A 125 7.06 -6.57 -10.20
N GLY A 126 5.85 -6.22 -10.64
CA GLY A 126 4.62 -6.96 -10.30
C GLY A 126 4.17 -6.82 -8.83
N LEU A 127 4.68 -5.83 -8.09
CA LEU A 127 4.36 -5.65 -6.66
C LEU A 127 2.89 -5.33 -6.40
N ALA A 128 2.27 -4.51 -7.26
CA ALA A 128 0.84 -4.19 -7.14
C ALA A 128 -0.05 -5.45 -7.17
N LYS A 129 0.25 -6.38 -8.09
CA LYS A 129 -0.46 -7.67 -8.18
C LYS A 129 -0.25 -8.52 -6.93
N LYS A 130 0.98 -8.57 -6.39
CA LYS A 130 1.29 -9.29 -5.16
C LYS A 130 0.56 -8.70 -3.95
N LEU A 131 0.51 -7.38 -3.85
CA LEU A 131 -0.21 -6.65 -2.79
C LEU A 131 -1.72 -6.98 -2.83
N MET A 132 -2.35 -6.90 -4.00
CA MET A 132 -3.78 -7.22 -4.16
C MET A 132 -4.10 -8.68 -3.87
N ALA A 133 -3.31 -9.61 -4.41
CA ALA A 133 -3.51 -11.04 -4.16
C ALA A 133 -3.42 -11.35 -2.66
N ARG A 134 -2.50 -10.71 -1.93
CA ARG A 134 -2.42 -10.86 -0.49
C ARG A 134 -3.60 -10.17 0.21
N LEU A 135 -3.99 -8.97 -0.20
CA LEU A 135 -5.13 -8.26 0.37
C LEU A 135 -6.43 -9.05 0.26
N GLU A 136 -6.68 -9.72 -0.87
CA GLU A 136 -7.85 -10.57 -1.08
C GLU A 136 -7.88 -11.76 -0.11
N VAL A 137 -6.72 -12.38 0.14
CA VAL A 137 -6.61 -13.46 1.14
C VAL A 137 -6.95 -12.93 2.53
N GLU A 138 -6.41 -11.77 2.91
CA GLU A 138 -6.67 -11.16 4.22
C GLU A 138 -8.12 -10.71 4.37
N ALA A 139 -8.69 -10.12 3.32
CA ALA A 139 -10.10 -9.74 3.27
C ALA A 139 -11.00 -10.94 3.59
N LYS A 140 -10.74 -12.09 2.95
CA LYS A 140 -11.49 -13.34 3.19
C LYS A 140 -11.32 -13.86 4.62
N ILE A 141 -10.11 -13.87 5.16
CA ILE A 141 -9.85 -14.28 6.56
C ILE A 141 -10.65 -13.41 7.54
N HIS A 142 -10.78 -12.12 7.23
CA HIS A 142 -11.49 -11.16 8.05
C HIS A 142 -13.00 -11.03 7.74
N GLY A 143 -13.57 -11.97 6.97
CA GLY A 143 -15.01 -12.05 6.69
C GLY A 143 -15.53 -11.07 5.64
N GLN A 144 -14.63 -10.44 4.87
CA GLN A 144 -15.02 -9.56 3.77
C GLN A 144 -15.34 -10.37 2.52
N THR A 145 -16.37 -9.94 1.78
CA THR A 145 -16.57 -10.35 0.38
C THR A 145 -15.44 -9.79 -0.50
N THR A 146 -15.36 -10.21 -1.76
CA THR A 146 -14.40 -9.66 -2.74
C THR A 146 -14.34 -8.13 -2.60
N PRO A 147 -13.16 -7.55 -2.26
CA PRO A 147 -13.05 -6.13 -2.02
C PRO A 147 -13.50 -5.31 -3.23
N ASP A 148 -14.28 -4.27 -2.99
CA ASP A 148 -14.65 -3.34 -4.06
C ASP A 148 -13.41 -2.51 -4.44
N VAL A 149 -12.99 -2.63 -5.70
CA VAL A 149 -11.87 -1.88 -6.26
C VAL A 149 -12.45 -0.62 -6.89
N GLY A 150 -12.60 0.43 -6.10
CA GLY A 150 -13.17 1.69 -6.59
C GLY A 150 -12.38 2.24 -7.79
N HIS A 151 -13.09 2.57 -8.88
CA HIS A 151 -12.52 3.06 -10.15
C HIS A 151 -11.57 4.27 -10.03
N ARG A 152 -11.65 5.06 -8.94
CA ARG A 152 -10.88 6.30 -8.76
C ARG A 152 -9.45 6.10 -8.24
N ASN A 153 -9.12 4.96 -7.65
CA ASN A 153 -7.84 4.76 -6.97
C ASN A 153 -6.74 4.13 -7.84
N TRP A 154 -7.03 3.77 -9.09
CA TRP A 154 -6.14 2.94 -9.92
C TRP A 154 -5.27 3.70 -10.94
N GLN A 155 -5.36 5.03 -10.99
CA GLN A 155 -4.68 5.84 -12.00
C GLN A 155 -3.15 5.79 -11.92
N SER A 156 -2.55 5.43 -10.77
CA SER A 156 -1.08 5.28 -10.63
C SER A 156 -0.54 4.00 -11.28
N CYS A 157 -1.39 3.05 -11.67
CA CYS A 157 -0.97 1.71 -12.10
C CYS A 157 -1.33 1.40 -13.57
N GLY A 158 -1.22 2.39 -14.45
CA GLY A 158 -1.67 2.42 -15.86
C GLY A 158 -1.20 1.31 -16.82
N ASP A 159 -0.71 0.16 -16.33
CA ASP A 159 -0.27 -0.97 -17.15
C ASP A 159 -0.44 -2.36 -16.49
N CYS A 160 -1.00 -2.49 -15.28
CA CYS A 160 -0.99 -3.78 -14.57
C CYS A 160 -2.26 -4.64 -14.69
N LEU A 161 -3.37 -4.13 -15.25
CA LEU A 161 -4.68 -4.81 -15.20
C LEU A 161 -5.21 -5.40 -16.52
N SER A 162 -4.45 -5.43 -17.61
CA SER A 162 -4.94 -6.09 -18.83
C SER A 162 -5.09 -7.63 -18.73
N LYS A 163 -4.82 -8.25 -17.56
CA LYS A 163 -4.93 -9.70 -17.34
C LYS A 163 -5.38 -10.10 -15.92
N ALA A 164 -6.45 -9.49 -15.41
CA ALA A 164 -7.13 -9.97 -14.19
C ALA A 164 -8.56 -10.46 -14.47
N GLY A 165 -8.85 -10.84 -15.71
CA GLY A 165 -10.09 -11.48 -16.11
C GLY A 165 -9.83 -12.45 -17.27
N SER A 166 -9.52 -13.70 -16.92
CA SER A 166 -9.65 -14.89 -17.77
C SER A 166 -9.58 -16.13 -16.88
#